data_AF-A0A2R3JXF1-F1
#
_entry.id   AF-A0A2R3JXF1-F1
#
_cell.length_a   1.000
_cell.length_b   1.000
_cell.length_c   1.000
_cell.angle_alpha   90.00
_cell.angle_beta   90.00
_cell.angle_gamma   90.00
#
_symmetry.space_group_name_H-M   'P 1'
#
loop_
_entity.id
_entity.type
_entity.pdbx_description
1 polymer ?
#
loop_
_entity_poly.entity_id
_entity_poly.type
_entity_poly.pdbx_seq_one_letter_code
_entity_poly.pdbx_strand_id
1 'polypeptide(L)'
;MLLDTDPKIKNITAVHLVKVFYPLIIAKSEQGEYIKVKLSDAQLSDPLFWETARNICNSKLWVPLGRHFHQLLSNDWLMPVA
;
A
#
# COMPACT_ATOMS: atom_id res chain seq x y z
N MET A 1 4.54 -0.55 -27.59
CA MET A 1 4.77 0.65 -26.77
C MET A 1 3.57 0.78 -25.84
N LEU A 2 3.66 0.90 -24.52
CA LEU A 2 4.73 1.42 -23.67
C LEU A 2 4.48 0.96 -22.21
N LEU A 3 4.82 -0.28 -21.84
CA LEU A 3 4.79 -0.76 -20.44
C LEU A 3 5.86 -1.82 -20.15
N ASP A 4 6.90 -1.88 -20.98
CA ASP A 4 8.04 -2.77 -20.74
C ASP A 4 9.23 -1.89 -20.39
N THR A 5 10.00 -2.29 -19.38
CA THR A 5 11.30 -1.73 -18.96
C THR A 5 11.32 -0.64 -17.87
N ASP A 6 10.59 -0.82 -16.77
CA ASP A 6 11.06 -0.29 -15.49
C ASP A 6 11.29 -1.45 -14.49
N PRO A 7 12.55 -1.85 -14.22
CA PRO A 7 12.86 -3.00 -13.37
C PRO A 7 12.41 -2.81 -11.91
N LYS A 8 11.99 -1.59 -11.53
CA LYS A 8 11.37 -1.29 -10.23
C LYS A 8 9.92 -1.78 -10.12
N ILE A 9 9.23 -2.00 -11.24
CA ILE A 9 7.80 -2.43 -11.28
C ILE A 9 7.64 -3.94 -11.02
N LYS A 10 8.72 -4.73 -11.11
CA LYS A 10 8.68 -6.20 -10.94
C LYS A 10 8.26 -6.70 -9.55
N ASN A 11 8.05 -5.81 -8.57
CA ASN A 11 7.82 -6.22 -7.18
C ASN A 11 6.62 -5.52 -6.50
N ILE A 12 5.61 -5.15 -7.28
CA ILE A 12 4.36 -4.58 -6.76
C ILE A 12 3.27 -5.65 -6.83
N THR A 13 2.56 -5.89 -5.73
CA THR A 13 1.42 -6.80 -5.67
C THR A 13 0.20 -6.01 -5.22
N ALA A 14 -0.94 -6.21 -5.89
CA ALA A 14 -2.20 -5.64 -5.45
C ALA A 14 -2.67 -6.35 -4.17
N VAL A 15 -3.04 -5.58 -3.17
CA VAL A 15 -3.56 -6.09 -1.91
C VAL A 15 -4.81 -5.34 -1.48
N HIS A 16 -5.65 -6.00 -0.70
CA HIS A 16 -6.74 -5.39 0.04
C HIS A 16 -6.35 -5.17 1.48
N LEU A 17 -6.56 -3.95 1.99
CA LEU A 17 -6.50 -3.70 3.42
C LEU A 17 -7.70 -4.40 4.08
N VAL A 18 -7.43 -5.36 4.96
CA VAL A 18 -8.46 -6.13 5.68
C VAL A 18 -8.63 -5.66 7.12
N LYS A 19 -7.56 -5.14 7.73
CA LYS A 19 -7.60 -4.52 9.05
C LYS A 19 -6.58 -3.39 9.15
N VAL A 20 -7.01 -2.27 9.72
CA VAL A 20 -6.19 -1.10 10.02
C VAL A 20 -6.43 -0.71 11.47
N PHE A 21 -5.43 -0.90 12.34
CA PHE A 21 -5.49 -0.51 13.75
C PHE A 21 -4.10 -0.12 14.22
N TYR A 22 -3.94 0.89 15.07
CA TYR A 22 -2.59 1.27 15.50
C TYR A 22 -1.95 0.17 16.36
N PRO A 23 -0.68 -0.23 16.17
CA PRO A 23 0.29 0.19 15.15
C PRO A 23 0.45 -0.84 13.99
N LEU A 24 -0.61 -1.59 13.65
CA LEU A 24 -0.62 -2.68 12.68
C LEU A 24 -1.60 -2.49 11.52
N ILE A 25 -1.11 -2.75 10.31
CA ILE A 25 -1.96 -2.89 9.13
C ILE A 25 -1.81 -4.29 8.55
N ILE A 26 -2.94 -4.95 8.30
CA ILE A 26 -3.02 -6.27 7.67
C ILE A 26 -3.65 -6.10 6.30
N ALA A 27 -2.92 -6.58 5.30
CA ALA A 27 -3.33 -6.67 3.92
C ALA A 27 -3.59 -8.13 3.52
N LYS A 28 -4.40 -8.34 2.49
CA LYS A 28 -4.64 -9.64 1.86
C LYS A 28 -4.30 -9.54 0.37
N SER A 29 -3.43 -10.39 -0.13
CA SER A 29 -3.10 -10.45 -1.56
C SER A 29 -4.24 -11.07 -2.38
N GLU A 30 -4.16 -10.92 -3.70
CA GLU A 30 -5.05 -11.62 -4.64
C GLU A 30 -5.02 -13.14 -4.48
N GLN A 31 -3.87 -13.70 -4.07
CA GLN A 31 -3.69 -15.13 -3.80
C GLN A 31 -4.26 -15.56 -2.45
N GLY A 32 -4.80 -14.61 -1.67
CA GLY A 32 -5.42 -14.87 -0.37
C GLY A 32 -4.46 -14.87 0.81
N GLU A 33 -3.18 -14.56 0.58
CA GLU A 33 -2.17 -14.50 1.63
C GLU A 33 -2.33 -13.23 2.47
N TYR A 34 -2.20 -13.38 3.80
CA TYR A 34 -2.22 -12.25 4.71
C TYR A 34 -0.81 -11.69 4.89
N ILE A 35 -0.65 -10.41 4.61
CA ILE A 35 0.61 -9.70 4.63
C ILE A 35 0.54 -8.62 5.70
N LYS A 36 1.51 -8.63 6.62
CA LYS A 36 1.72 -7.52 7.55
C LYS A 36 2.44 -6.39 6.80
N VAL A 37 1.78 -5.23 6.72
CA VAL A 37 2.36 -4.01 6.14
C VAL A 37 3.45 -3.49 7.10
N LYS A 38 4.64 -3.17 6.59
CA LYS A 38 5.71 -2.58 7.40
C LYS A 38 5.53 -1.07 7.37
N LEU A 39 5.47 -0.48 8.56
CA LEU A 39 5.29 0.95 8.73
C LEU A 39 6.60 1.55 9.21
N SER A 40 6.97 2.70 8.64
CA SER A 40 8.07 3.52 9.15
C SER A 40 7.60 4.38 10.32
N ASP A 41 8.52 4.84 11.17
CA ASP A 41 8.20 5.73 12.31
C ASP A 41 7.45 7.01 11.89
N ALA A 42 7.77 7.54 10.71
CA ALA A 42 7.05 8.66 10.11
C ALA A 42 5.57 8.34 9.83
N GLN A 43 5.27 7.15 9.29
CA GLN A 43 3.90 6.70 9.01
C GLN A 43 3.15 6.35 10.29
N LEU A 44 3.84 5.78 11.28
CA LEU A 44 3.25 5.53 12.61
C LEU A 44 2.78 6.83 13.27
N SER A 45 3.56 7.90 13.10
CA SER A 45 3.28 9.21 13.69
C SER A 45 2.38 10.10 12.83
N ASP A 46 2.02 9.68 11.62
CA ASP A 46 1.22 10.47 10.69
C ASP A 46 -0.29 10.14 10.81
N PRO A 47 -1.11 11.02 11.42
CA PRO A 47 -2.55 10.77 11.56
C PRO A 47 -3.28 10.72 10.21
N LEU A 48 -2.82 11.46 9.19
CA LEU A 48 -3.44 11.49 7.87
C LEU A 48 -3.27 10.16 7.14
N PHE A 49 -2.10 9.55 7.27
CA PHE A 49 -1.85 8.19 6.81
C PHE A 49 -2.86 7.19 7.38
N TRP A 50 -3.08 7.22 8.70
CA TRP A 50 -4.02 6.30 9.36
C TRP A 50 -5.47 6.54 8.98
N GLU A 51 -5.87 7.79 8.81
CA GLU A 51 -7.20 8.12 8.28
C GLU A 51 -7.37 7.58 6.85
N THR A 52 -6.39 7.78 6.00
CA THR A 52 -6.48 7.33 4.61
C THR A 52 -6.46 5.82 4.49
N ALA A 53 -5.62 5.13 5.27
CA ALA A 53 -5.61 3.67 5.34
C ALA A 53 -6.96 3.10 5.80
N ARG A 54 -7.62 3.74 6.79
CA ARG A 54 -8.98 3.36 7.22
C ARG A 54 -10.01 3.59 6.13
N ASN A 55 -9.95 4.71 5.43
CA ASN A 55 -10.85 5.00 4.32
C ASN A 55 -10.70 3.98 3.18
N ILE A 56 -9.48 3.62 2.81
CA ILE A 56 -9.19 2.58 1.80
C ILE A 56 -9.75 1.22 2.25
N CYS A 57 -9.52 0.85 3.52
CA CYS A 57 -10.04 -0.38 4.10
C CYS A 57 -11.58 -0.44 4.05
N ASN A 58 -12.25 0.67 4.37
CA ASN A 58 -13.71 0.77 4.34
C ASN A 58 -14.27 0.74 2.91
N SER A 59 -13.57 1.37 1.97
CA SER A 59 -13.94 1.39 0.55
C SER A 59 -13.63 0.09 -0.19
N LYS A 60 -12.96 -0.88 0.45
CA LYS A 60 -12.56 -2.17 -0.13
C LYS A 60 -11.78 -2.01 -1.44
N LEU A 61 -10.89 -1.02 -1.49
CA LEU A 61 -10.07 -0.73 -2.66
C LEU A 61 -8.80 -1.58 -2.67
N TRP A 62 -8.44 -2.09 -3.85
CA TRP A 62 -7.14 -2.69 -4.11
C TRP A 62 -6.07 -1.60 -4.15
N VAL A 63 -5.00 -1.81 -3.37
CA VAL A 63 -3.85 -0.91 -3.35
C VAL A 63 -2.57 -1.65 -3.74
N PRO A 64 -1.68 -1.01 -4.51
CA PRO A 64 -0.37 -1.58 -4.79
C PRO A 64 0.50 -1.59 -3.54
N LEU A 65 1.04 -2.76 -3.18
CA LEU A 65 2.01 -2.94 -2.11
C LEU A 65 3.35 -3.38 -2.69
N GLY A 66 4.41 -2.61 -2.43
CA GLY A 66 5.76 -2.98 -2.81
C GLY A 66 6.31 -4.11 -1.93
N ARG A 67 6.64 -5.27 -2.51
CA ARG A 67 7.16 -6.47 -1.82
C ARG A 67 8.43 -6.22 -1.00
N HIS A 68 9.31 -5.30 -1.41
CA HIS A 68 10.56 -5.04 -0.68
C HIS A 68 10.39 -4.13 0.55
N PHE A 69 9.52 -3.13 0.45
CA PHE A 69 9.40 -2.11 1.50
C PHE A 69 8.15 -2.29 2.36
N HIS A 70 7.14 -3.03 1.90
CA HIS A 70 5.82 -3.11 2.53
C HIS A 70 5.28 -1.73 2.96
N GLN A 71 5.74 -0.66 2.33
CA GLN A 71 5.28 0.70 2.55
C GLN A 71 4.16 0.98 1.55
N LEU A 72 3.07 1.54 2.03
CA LEU A 72 2.14 2.28 1.18
C LEU A 72 2.95 3.43 0.56
N LEU A 73 2.99 3.48 -0.78
CA LEU A 73 3.79 4.45 -1.53
C LEU A 73 3.36 5.87 -1.12
N SER A 74 4.26 6.62 -0.48
CA SER A 74 3.98 7.98 0.00
C SER A 74 3.70 9.00 -1.12
N ASN A 75 3.83 8.62 -2.40
CA ASN A 75 3.82 9.58 -3.51
C ASN A 75 3.11 9.10 -4.79
N ASP A 76 2.35 8.00 -4.78
CA ASP A 76 1.79 7.39 -6.01
C ASP A 76 0.25 7.36 -6.07
N TRP A 77 -0.44 8.18 -5.28
CA TRP A 77 -1.90 8.41 -5.47
C TRP A 77 -2.21 9.60 -6.37
N LEU A 78 -1.19 10.39 -6.71
CA LEU A 78 -1.23 11.40 -7.76
C LEU A 78 -0.05 11.11 -8.67
N MET A 79 -0.29 10.54 -9.84
CA MET A 79 0.73 10.58 -10.88
C MET A 79 1.03 12.06 -11.15
N PRO A 80 2.29 12.52 -11.10
CA PRO A 80 2.58 13.84 -11.62
C PRO A 80 2.22 13.82 -13.11
N VAL A 81 1.18 14.57 -13.45
CA VAL A 81 0.89 14.88 -14.84
C VAL A 81 1.88 15.95 -15.28
N ALA A 82 2.88 15.50 -16.04
CA ALA A 82 3.88 16.25 -16.81
C ALA A 82 4.88 17.12 -16.03
#